data_AF-A0A4Y2F5W8-F1
#
_entry.id   AF-A0A4Y2F5W8-F1
#
_cell.length_a   1.000
_cell.length_b   1.000
_cell.length_c   1.000
_cell.angle_alpha   90.00
_cell.angle_beta   90.00
_cell.angle_gamma   90.00
#
_symmetry.space_group_name_H-M   'P 1'
#
loop_
_entity.id
_entity.type
_entity.pdbx_description
1 polymer ?
#
loop_
_entity_poly.entity_id
_entity_poly.type
_entity_poly.pdbx_seq_one_letter_code
_entity_poly.pdbx_strand_id
1 'polypeptide(L)'
;MVWGAISYDSRSTLVAIPRTPAANLYVSLSVDMLSWPVRSPDLSPIEQVWDIIGRQLQRHPQLTLTVPVLTDQVQQAWNSIPQTDIRHLYDTIHARLHACIQNSGGYTGY
;
A
#
# COMPACT_ATOMS: atom_id res chain seq x y z
N MET A 1 18.41 -2.52 -4.28
CA MET A 1 17.09 -2.13 -3.74
C MET A 1 16.21 -1.79 -4.94
N VAL A 2 15.45 -2.77 -5.45
CA VAL A 2 14.69 -2.63 -6.71
C VAL A 2 13.35 -2.00 -6.38
N TRP A 3 13.22 -0.70 -6.63
CA TRP A 3 11.95 0.02 -6.69
C TRP A 3 11.44 -0.12 -8.12
N GLY A 4 10.47 -1.00 -8.38
CA GLY A 4 9.98 -1.17 -9.74
C GLY A 4 8.90 -2.21 -9.91
N ALA A 5 7.69 -1.93 -9.42
CA ALA A 5 6.46 -2.57 -9.92
C ALA A 5 5.13 -1.90 -9.49
N ILE A 6 5.13 -0.70 -8.91
CA ILE A 6 3.88 -0.04 -8.51
C ILE A 6 3.90 1.40 -9.02
N SER A 7 3.21 1.63 -10.14
CA SER A 7 2.94 2.95 -10.69
C SER A 7 1.59 3.41 -10.15
N TYR A 8 1.58 4.44 -9.31
CA TYR A 8 0.36 5.11 -8.87
C TYR A 8 0.06 6.27 -9.84
N ASP A 9 -0.65 5.97 -10.93
CA ASP A 9 -1.32 7.00 -11.72
C ASP A 9 -2.82 6.91 -11.46
N SER A 10 -3.45 8.04 -11.15
CA SER A 10 -4.87 8.17 -10.76
C SER A 10 -5.87 7.80 -11.88
N ARG A 11 -5.41 7.11 -12.93
CA ARG A 11 -6.19 6.58 -14.05
C ARG A 11 -5.88 5.14 -14.43
N SER A 12 -4.94 4.47 -13.78
CA SER A 12 -4.47 3.16 -14.23
C SER A 12 -4.76 2.04 -13.23
N THR A 13 -5.63 1.14 -13.66
CA THR A 13 -5.99 -0.10 -13.00
C THR A 13 -4.77 -0.98 -12.73
N LEU A 14 -4.73 -1.69 -11.58
CA LEU A 14 -3.95 -2.93 -11.45
C LEU A 14 -4.64 -4.04 -12.26
N VAL A 15 -4.67 -3.87 -13.59
CA VAL A 15 -4.99 -4.96 -14.53
C VAL A 15 -3.66 -5.56 -14.93
N ALA A 16 -3.52 -6.89 -14.79
CA ALA A 16 -2.50 -7.63 -15.49
C ALA A 16 -2.70 -7.41 -16.99
N ILE A 17 -2.01 -6.42 -17.57
CA ILE A 17 -1.90 -6.31 -19.01
C ILE A 17 -0.94 -7.43 -19.42
N PRO A 18 -1.39 -8.49 -20.13
CA PRO A 18 -0.59 -9.69 -20.40
C PRO A 18 0.64 -9.43 -21.29
N ARG A 19 0.90 -8.18 -21.66
CA ARG A 19 2.02 -7.76 -22.51
C ARG A 19 3.05 -6.89 -21.79
N THR A 20 3.09 -6.91 -20.46
CA THR A 20 4.08 -6.15 -19.69
C THR A 20 5.19 -7.07 -19.16
N PRO A 21 6.48 -6.63 -19.15
CA PRO A 21 7.59 -7.42 -18.65
C PRO A 21 7.41 -7.93 -17.21
N ALA A 22 6.63 -7.21 -16.41
CA ALA A 22 6.30 -7.58 -15.03
C ALA A 22 5.42 -8.85 -14.94
N ALA A 23 4.48 -9.06 -15.88
CA ALA A 23 3.64 -10.26 -15.87
C ALA A 23 4.47 -11.55 -16.06
N ASN A 24 5.46 -11.50 -16.96
CA ASN A 24 6.37 -12.63 -17.18
C ASN A 24 7.28 -12.88 -15.96
N LEU A 25 7.67 -11.83 -15.24
CA LEU A 25 8.45 -11.96 -14.01
C LEU A 25 7.65 -12.68 -12.91
N TYR A 26 6.38 -12.32 -12.69
CA TYR A 26 5.54 -12.99 -11.68
C TYR A 26 5.31 -14.46 -11.99
N VAL A 27 5.10 -14.81 -13.26
CA VAL A 27 5.01 -16.20 -13.71
C VAL A 27 6.32 -16.96 -13.46
N SER A 28 7.47 -16.34 -13.77
CA SER A 28 8.78 -16.96 -13.53
C SER A 28 9.09 -17.17 -12.04
N LEU A 29 8.56 -16.30 -11.17
CA LEU A 29 8.72 -16.38 -9.73
C LEU A 29 7.65 -17.25 -9.05
N SER A 30 6.72 -17.82 -9.82
CA SER A 30 5.58 -18.60 -9.30
C SER A 30 4.80 -17.85 -8.21
N VAL A 31 4.62 -16.54 -8.42
CA VAL A 31 3.87 -15.68 -7.49
C VAL A 31 2.42 -15.63 -7.94
N ASP A 32 1.52 -16.08 -7.06
CA ASP A 32 0.08 -15.96 -7.29
C ASP A 32 -0.36 -14.50 -7.18
N MET A 33 -1.02 -13.99 -8.23
CA MET A 33 -1.52 -12.63 -8.27
C MET A 33 -2.97 -12.59 -7.79
N LEU A 34 -3.25 -11.77 -6.78
CA LEU A 34 -4.61 -11.56 -6.28
C LEU A 34 -5.39 -10.66 -7.24
N SER A 35 -6.61 -11.05 -7.61
CA SER A 35 -7.52 -10.19 -8.38
C SER A 35 -8.03 -9.05 -7.50
N TRP A 36 -7.52 -7.83 -7.70
CA TRP A 36 -7.87 -6.65 -6.91
C TRP A 36 -8.96 -5.80 -7.58
N PRO A 37 -10.02 -5.39 -6.86
CA PRO A 37 -11.04 -4.51 -7.42
C PRO A 37 -10.51 -3.09 -7.72
N VAL A 38 -11.02 -2.48 -8.78
CA VAL A 38 -10.61 -1.13 -9.19
C VAL A 38 -11.12 -0.09 -8.18
N ARG A 39 -10.31 0.92 -7.84
CA ARG A 39 -10.63 1.99 -6.89
C ARG A 39 -10.94 1.52 -5.46
N SER A 40 -10.25 0.50 -4.98
CA SER A 40 -10.36 0.03 -3.59
C SER A 40 -9.06 0.21 -2.80
N PRO A 41 -8.65 1.46 -2.52
CA PRO A 41 -7.51 1.72 -1.64
C PRO A 41 -7.78 1.25 -0.20
N ASP A 42 -9.04 1.29 0.25
CA ASP A 42 -9.48 0.88 1.59
C ASP A 42 -9.08 -0.57 1.93
N LEU A 43 -9.05 -1.42 0.90
CA LEU A 43 -8.71 -2.83 1.06
C LEU A 43 -7.20 -3.04 1.20
N SER A 44 -6.38 -2.06 0.81
CA SER A 44 -4.94 -2.23 0.61
C SER A 44 -4.17 -1.92 1.90
N PRO A 45 -3.49 -2.91 2.53
CA PRO A 45 -2.76 -2.67 3.77
C PRO A 45 -1.66 -1.63 3.64
N ILE A 46 -1.05 -1.49 2.45
CA ILE A 46 0.03 -0.53 2.22
C ILE A 46 -0.44 0.93 2.33
N GLU A 47 -1.70 1.22 1.97
CA GLU A 47 -2.25 2.58 2.09
C GLU A 47 -2.33 3.00 3.56
N GLN A 48 -2.65 2.07 4.44
CA GLN A 48 -2.66 2.34 5.88
C GLN A 48 -1.26 2.45 6.47
N VAL A 49 -0.28 1.71 5.94
CA VAL A 49 1.13 1.92 6.30
C VAL A 49 1.57 3.33 5.90
N TRP A 50 1.20 3.79 4.70
CA TRP A 50 1.48 5.16 4.26
C TRP A 50 0.81 6.22 5.13
N ASP A 51 -0.42 5.98 5.58
CA ASP A 51 -1.14 6.85 6.51
C ASP A 51 -0.47 6.91 7.91
N ILE A 52 0.06 5.78 8.42
CA ILE A 52 0.89 5.76 9.64
C ILE A 52 2.13 6.64 9.45
N ILE A 53 2.85 6.48 8.35
CA ILE A 53 4.06 7.25 8.03
C ILE A 53 3.72 8.74 7.89
N GLY A 54 2.67 9.07 7.14
CA GLY A 54 2.20 10.44 6.94
C GLY A 54 1.87 11.14 8.26
N ARG A 55 1.18 10.46 9.19
CA ARG A 55 0.91 10.98 10.53
C ARG A 55 2.18 11.20 11.35
N GLN A 56 3.16 10.30 11.26
CA GLN A 56 4.43 10.48 11.97
C GLN A 56 5.21 11.69 11.42
N LEU A 57 5.25 11.86 10.10
CA LEU A 57 5.87 13.01 9.46
C LEU A 57 5.18 14.34 9.82
N GLN A 58 3.85 14.37 9.87
CA GLN A 58 3.09 15.55 10.31
C GLN A 58 3.39 15.96 11.75
N ARG A 59 3.68 15.00 12.62
CA ARG A 59 4.07 15.24 14.01
C ARG A 59 5.56 15.53 14.18
N HIS A 60 6.35 15.40 13.12
CA HIS A 60 7.78 15.55 13.19
C HIS A 60 8.13 17.04 13.43
N PRO A 61 8.94 17.36 14.46
CA PRO A 61 9.21 18.74 14.86
C PRO A 61 10.07 19.52 13.85
N GLN A 62 10.81 18.82 12.97
CA GLN A 62 11.63 19.44 11.95
C GLN A 62 10.90 19.46 10.61
N LEU A 63 10.78 20.64 10.01
CA LEU A 63 10.31 20.82 8.63
C LEU A 63 11.29 20.14 7.66
N THR A 64 10.77 19.30 6.78
CA THR A 64 11.54 18.70 5.68
C THR A 64 11.87 19.75 4.64
N LEU A 65 13.03 20.38 4.75
CA LEU A 65 13.46 21.44 3.84
C LEU A 65 14.11 20.91 2.55
N THR A 66 14.46 19.62 2.50
CA THR A 66 15.14 18.99 1.37
C THR A 66 14.71 17.52 1.16
N VAL A 67 14.87 17.02 -0.08
CA VAL A 67 14.56 15.62 -0.44
C VAL A 67 15.35 14.59 0.39
N PRO A 68 16.66 14.76 0.67
CA PRO A 68 17.40 13.83 1.52
C PRO A 68 16.82 13.74 2.94
N VAL A 69 16.50 14.89 3.55
CA VAL A 69 15.92 14.93 4.90
C VAL A 69 14.56 14.24 4.93
N LEU A 70 13.71 14.47 3.92
CA LEU A 70 12.43 13.77 3.80
C LEU A 70 12.62 12.25 3.64
N THR A 71 13.61 11.83 2.84
CA THR A 71 13.89 10.41 2.62
C THR A 71 14.30 9.72 3.93
N ASP A 72 15.19 10.35 4.70
CA ASP A 72 15.64 9.82 5.99
C ASP A 72 14.48 9.75 7.00
N GLN A 73 13.62 10.77 7.04
CA GLN A 73 12.46 10.77 7.93
C GLN A 73 11.43 9.70 7.54
N VAL A 74 11.16 9.50 6.25
CA VAL A 74 10.29 8.41 5.77
C VAL A 74 10.89 7.05 6.15
N GLN A 75 12.20 6.87 5.97
CA GLN A 75 12.87 5.62 6.31
C GLN A 75 12.85 5.36 7.83
N GLN A 76 13.06 6.39 8.64
CA GLN A 76 12.95 6.31 10.09
C GLN A 76 11.52 5.97 10.53
N ALA A 77 10.53 6.62 9.93
CA ALA A 77 9.12 6.35 10.19
C ALA A 77 8.78 4.89 9.88
N TRP A 78 9.15 4.41 8.69
CA TRP A 78 9.01 3.01 8.27
C TRP A 78 9.65 2.04 9.27
N ASN A 79 10.90 2.29 9.66
CA ASN A 79 11.65 1.44 10.60
C ASN A 79 11.07 1.46 12.02
N SER A 80 10.29 2.49 12.37
CA SER A 80 9.67 2.61 13.69
C SER A 80 8.36 1.83 13.82
N ILE A 81 7.77 1.37 12.71
CA ILE A 81 6.48 0.68 12.73
C ILE A 81 6.67 -0.69 13.38
N PRO A 82 6.00 -0.97 14.51
CA PRO A 82 6.05 -2.28 15.14
C PRO A 82 5.53 -3.37 14.19
N GLN A 83 6.19 -4.53 14.18
CA GLN A 83 5.70 -5.68 13.40
C GLN A 83 4.30 -6.14 13.84
N THR A 84 3.92 -5.88 15.08
CA THR A 84 2.55 -6.12 15.59
C THR A 84 1.51 -5.31 14.85
N ASP A 85 1.82 -4.06 14.53
CA ASP A 85 0.91 -3.16 13.83
C ASP A 85 0.74 -3.66 12.39
N ILE A 86 1.83 -4.03 11.72
CA ILE A 86 1.79 -4.66 10.39
C ILE A 86 0.95 -5.93 10.40
N ARG A 87 1.15 -6.84 11.37
CA ARG A 87 0.34 -8.06 11.48
C ARG A 87 -1.14 -7.75 11.68
N HIS A 88 -1.46 -6.79 12.55
CA HIS A 88 -2.83 -6.35 12.76
C HIS A 88 -3.47 -5.81 11.47
N LEU A 89 -2.72 -5.09 10.63
CA LEU A 89 -3.23 -4.67 9.31
C LEU A 89 -3.64 -5.86 8.45
N TYR A 90 -2.83 -6.92 8.40
CA TYR A 90 -3.17 -8.16 7.69
C TYR A 90 -4.39 -8.85 8.30
N ASP A 91 -4.46 -8.97 9.62
CA ASP A 91 -5.56 -9.64 10.31
C ASP A 91 -6.91 -8.93 10.03
N THR A 92 -6.89 -7.60 9.84
CA THR A 92 -8.08 -6.82 9.50
C THR A 92 -8.52 -6.92 8.03
N ILE A 93 -7.74 -7.53 7.12
CA ILE A 93 -8.12 -7.67 5.70
C ILE A 93 -9.45 -8.39 5.58
N HIS A 94 -9.67 -9.46 6.35
CA HIS A 94 -10.93 -10.20 6.34
C HIS A 94 -12.11 -9.31 6.74
N ALA A 95 -11.94 -8.49 7.77
CA ALA A 95 -12.97 -7.56 8.22
C ALA A 95 -13.30 -6.50 7.15
N ARG A 96 -12.28 -5.98 6.46
CA ARG A 96 -12.48 -4.99 5.37
C ARG A 96 -13.15 -5.58 4.15
N LEU A 97 -12.78 -6.81 3.76
CA LEU A 97 -13.45 -7.54 2.68
C LEU A 97 -14.92 -7.76 3.04
N HIS A 98 -15.20 -8.18 4.27
CA HIS A 98 -16.57 -8.32 4.75
C HIS A 98 -17.35 -6.99 4.71
N ALA A 99 -16.76 -5.89 5.16
CA ALA A 99 -17.37 -4.56 5.09
C ALA A 99 -17.62 -4.11 3.64
N CYS A 100 -16.68 -4.38 2.73
CA CYS A 100 -16.83 -4.07 1.30
C CYS A 100 -17.99 -4.85 0.68
N ILE A 101 -18.13 -6.15 1.01
CA ILE A 101 -19.25 -6.97 0.56
C ILE A 101 -20.57 -6.43 1.11
N GLN A 102 -20.63 -6.10 2.41
CA GLN A 102 -21.82 -5.52 3.05
C GLN A 102 -22.22 -4.18 2.41
N ASN A 103 -21.23 -3.37 2.03
CA ASN A 103 -21.45 -2.08 1.37
C ASN A 103 -21.63 -2.21 -0.15
N SER A 104 -21.75 -3.43 -0.69
CA SER A 104 -21.91 -3.71 -2.13
C SER A 104 -20.81 -3.07 -2.99
N GLY A 105 -19.56 -3.08 -2.50
CA GLY A 105 -18.42 -2.46 -3.15
C GLY A 105 -18.26 -0.96 -2.86
N GLY A 106 -19.11 -0.39 -2.00
CA GLY A 106 -19.00 0.99 -1.53
C GLY A 106 -17.89 1.20 -0.48
N TYR A 107 -17.62 2.48 -0.17
CA TYR A 107 -16.61 2.90 0.82
C TYR A 107 -16.81 2.22 2.17
N THR A 108 -15.74 1.70 2.77
CA THR A 108 -15.83 0.86 3.98
C THR A 108 -15.55 1.60 5.29
N GLY A 109 -15.11 2.85 5.25
CA GLY A 109 -14.79 3.63 6.45
C GLY A 109 -13.42 3.31 7.07
N TYR A 110 -12.64 2.44 6.41
CA TYR A 110 -11.28 2.04 6.81
C TYR A 110 -10.18 2.87 6.15
#